data_AF-A0A7M7PZ08-F1
#
_entry.id   AF-A0A7M7PZ08-F1
#
_cell.length_a   1.000
_cell.length_b   1.000
_cell.length_c   1.000
_cell.angle_alpha   90.00
_cell.angle_beta   90.00
_cell.angle_gamma   90.00
#
_symmetry.space_group_name_H-M   'P 1'
#
loop_
_entity.id
_entity.type
_entity.pdbx_description
1 polymer ?
#
loop_
_entity_poly.entity_id
_entity_poly.type
_entity_poly.pdbx_seq_one_letter_code
_entity_poly.pdbx_strand_id
1 'polypeptide(L)'
;MKSRALEVCPDCNGTYTNLSIKNHNCKVDTENLPNKTRELLLRGRQKFLHCDKGLSERMRVEILPTIQNEQYFEIIKSDFLILECGESFCKKYLEARQNYMICGYLRAYANFLIEIRKINSEISDFELVMRPHYYKDTCLAIKKVAGFSRSGFAHPGTATSLTMLIKKAAKVNHCDILMSKDPGRKAVQKEVEGYAKLCEDRFGEDINKIATTTYLKNKQNKQVELVSTEDINKLDTFLENKHLNALKTLNRINEDVEDIDADAWCKKYYNIWRDLADATLVGVMHFNRKEPGKRNELK
;
A
#
# COMPACT_ATOMS: atom_id res chain seq x y z
N MET A 1 22.09 -13.04 -20.67
CA MET A 1 21.29 -12.01 -21.39
C MET A 1 20.09 -11.65 -20.53
N LYS A 2 19.91 -10.38 -20.14
CA LYS A 2 18.70 -9.97 -19.40
C LYS A 2 17.52 -10.00 -20.37
N SER A 3 16.56 -10.89 -20.13
CA SER A 3 15.23 -10.85 -20.76
C SER A 3 14.70 -9.42 -20.68
N ARG A 4 14.35 -8.81 -21.82
CA ARG A 4 13.67 -7.50 -21.84
C ARG A 4 12.19 -7.75 -21.65
N ALA A 5 11.61 -7.16 -20.60
CA ALA A 5 10.18 -7.12 -20.36
C ALA A 5 9.43 -6.68 -21.64
N LEU A 6 8.51 -7.53 -22.10
CA LEU A 6 7.62 -7.22 -23.23
C LEU A 6 6.21 -6.99 -22.70
N GLU A 7 5.61 -5.89 -23.13
CA GLU A 7 4.22 -5.51 -22.85
C GLU A 7 3.41 -5.54 -24.14
N VAL A 8 2.12 -5.85 -24.02
CA VAL A 8 1.20 -5.95 -25.17
C VAL A 8 0.37 -4.68 -25.27
N CYS A 9 0.31 -4.09 -26.46
CA CYS A 9 -0.67 -3.02 -26.70
C CYS A 9 -2.07 -3.64 -26.70
N PRO A 10 -3.00 -3.14 -25.86
CA PRO A 10 -4.34 -3.69 -25.79
C PRO A 10 -5.13 -3.52 -27.10
N ASP A 11 -4.80 -2.53 -27.92
CA ASP A 11 -5.62 -2.15 -29.06
C ASP A 11 -5.17 -2.83 -30.36
N CYS A 12 -3.87 -3.05 -30.56
CA CYS A 12 -3.32 -3.74 -31.74
C CYS A 12 -2.72 -5.13 -31.46
N ASN A 13 -2.69 -5.58 -30.21
CA ASN A 13 -2.05 -6.82 -29.76
C ASN A 13 -0.54 -6.96 -30.10
N GLY A 14 0.12 -5.88 -30.52
CA GLY A 14 1.57 -5.88 -30.76
C GLY A 14 2.37 -6.00 -29.45
N THR A 15 3.52 -6.68 -29.51
CA THR A 15 4.45 -6.83 -28.39
C THR A 15 5.56 -5.79 -28.46
N TYR A 16 5.81 -5.10 -27.35
CA TYR A 16 6.70 -3.95 -27.28
C TYR A 16 7.53 -3.99 -26.01
N THR A 17 8.75 -3.48 -26.04
CA THR A 17 9.49 -3.19 -24.79
C THR A 17 8.83 -2.06 -24.01
N ASN A 18 9.07 -2.00 -22.69
CA ASN A 18 8.62 -0.89 -21.81
C ASN A 18 8.96 0.52 -22.35
N LEU A 19 10.02 0.66 -23.15
CA LEU A 19 10.40 1.94 -23.77
C LEU A 19 9.62 2.19 -25.06
N SER A 20 9.50 1.16 -25.92
CA SER A 20 8.83 1.29 -27.22
C SER A 20 7.32 1.42 -27.10
N ILE A 21 6.69 0.83 -26.08
CA ILE A 21 5.23 0.93 -25.90
C ILE A 21 4.77 2.34 -25.52
N LYS A 22 5.63 3.13 -24.86
CA LYS A 22 5.32 4.54 -24.53
C LYS A 22 5.23 5.41 -25.78
N ASN A 23 6.00 5.05 -26.79
CA ASN A 23 6.06 5.72 -28.08
C ASN A 23 5.20 4.99 -29.13
N HIS A 24 4.52 3.90 -28.74
CA HIS A 24 3.67 3.15 -29.63
C HIS A 24 2.39 3.93 -29.86
N ASN A 25 2.23 4.43 -31.08
CA ASN A 25 1.01 5.13 -31.50
C ASN A 25 0.10 4.10 -32.19
N CYS A 26 -0.80 3.49 -31.43
CA CYS A 26 -1.79 2.58 -31.98
C CYS A 26 -2.77 3.36 -32.85
N LYS A 27 -3.07 2.88 -34.06
CA LYS A 27 -4.00 3.52 -35.01
C LYS A 27 -5.49 3.39 -34.63
N VAL A 28 -5.80 2.90 -33.43
CA VAL A 28 -7.17 2.69 -32.95
C VAL A 28 -7.57 3.92 -32.13
N ASP A 29 -8.50 4.71 -32.68
CA ASP A 29 -9.18 5.94 -32.18
C ASP A 29 -8.52 6.71 -31.02
N THR A 30 -7.77 7.75 -31.40
CA THR A 30 -6.97 8.58 -30.49
C THR A 30 -7.73 9.72 -29.80
N GLU A 31 -9.06 9.82 -29.95
CA GLU A 31 -9.80 11.03 -29.58
C GLU A 31 -10.08 11.18 -28.07
N ASN A 32 -10.02 10.10 -27.26
CA ASN A 32 -10.43 10.15 -25.85
C ASN A 32 -9.52 9.37 -24.89
N LEU A 33 -8.20 9.53 -24.96
CA LEU A 33 -7.29 8.85 -24.03
C LEU A 33 -6.82 9.79 -22.89
N PRO A 34 -7.28 9.60 -21.65
CA PRO A 34 -6.69 10.24 -20.48
C PRO A 34 -5.28 9.68 -20.26
N ASN A 35 -4.28 10.54 -20.05
CA ASN A 35 -2.88 10.19 -19.66
C ASN A 35 -2.38 8.81 -20.14
N LYS A 36 -2.18 8.72 -21.46
CA LYS A 36 -2.02 7.54 -22.34
C LYS A 36 -1.13 6.39 -21.89
N THR A 37 -0.14 6.57 -21.00
CA THR A 37 0.84 5.50 -20.76
C THR A 37 0.36 4.49 -19.72
N ARG A 38 0.03 4.94 -18.50
CA ARG A 38 -0.25 4.02 -17.38
C ARG A 38 -1.50 3.18 -17.61
N GLU A 39 -2.56 3.79 -18.13
CA GLU A 39 -3.82 3.10 -18.40
C GLU A 39 -3.69 2.09 -19.54
N LEU A 40 -2.95 2.43 -20.59
CA LEU A 40 -2.66 1.53 -21.71
C LEU A 40 -1.84 0.32 -21.26
N LEU A 41 -0.86 0.50 -20.36
CA LEU A 41 -0.11 -0.62 -19.77
C LEU A 41 -1.00 -1.52 -18.91
N LEU A 42 -1.91 -0.94 -18.13
CA LEU A 42 -2.87 -1.71 -17.32
C LEU A 42 -3.80 -2.54 -18.22
N ARG A 43 -4.39 -1.94 -19.26
CA ARG A 43 -5.23 -2.64 -20.23
C ARG A 43 -4.47 -3.71 -21.01
N GLY A 44 -3.22 -3.43 -21.39
CA GLY A 44 -2.32 -4.40 -22.02
C GLY A 44 -2.06 -5.62 -21.14
N ARG A 45 -1.78 -5.39 -19.86
CA ARG A 45 -1.60 -6.47 -18.87
C ARG A 45 -2.89 -7.25 -18.62
N GLN A 46 -4.05 -6.59 -18.56
CA GLN A 46 -5.35 -7.26 -18.46
C GLN A 46 -5.58 -8.25 -19.62
N LYS A 47 -5.21 -7.88 -20.85
CA LYS A 47 -5.29 -8.76 -22.02
C LYS A 47 -4.21 -9.85 -22.03
N PHE A 48 -3.00 -9.58 -21.54
CA PHE A 48 -1.92 -10.58 -21.44
C PHE A 48 -2.17 -11.60 -20.32
N LEU A 49 -2.98 -11.24 -19.32
CA LEU A 49 -3.43 -12.11 -18.24
C LEU A 49 -4.58 -13.02 -18.68
N HIS A 50 -4.39 -13.80 -19.74
CA HIS A 50 -5.12 -15.05 -19.88
C HIS A 50 -4.57 -16.04 -18.84
N CYS A 51 -5.03 -15.89 -17.60
CA CYS A 51 -4.79 -16.84 -16.53
C CYS A 51 -5.98 -17.80 -16.48
N ASP A 52 -5.81 -19.01 -17.03
CA ASP A 52 -6.85 -20.06 -17.10
C ASP A 52 -7.15 -20.72 -15.74
N LYS A 53 -6.52 -20.24 -14.65
CA LYS A 53 -6.57 -20.83 -13.31
C LYS A 53 -7.89 -20.57 -12.54
N GLY A 54 -9.01 -20.30 -13.22
CA GLY A 54 -10.31 -20.08 -12.56
C GLY A 54 -10.39 -18.86 -11.64
N LEU A 55 -9.50 -17.87 -11.82
CA LEU A 55 -9.47 -16.65 -11.00
C LEU A 55 -10.68 -15.75 -11.25
N SER A 56 -11.16 -15.11 -10.19
CA SER A 56 -12.21 -14.09 -10.23
C SER A 56 -11.84 -12.94 -11.16
N GLU A 57 -12.86 -12.29 -11.73
CA GLU A 57 -12.66 -11.11 -12.57
C GLU A 57 -11.88 -10.01 -11.82
N ARG A 58 -12.23 -9.77 -10.55
CA ARG A 58 -11.53 -8.80 -9.71
C ARG A 58 -10.04 -9.10 -9.57
N MET A 59 -9.66 -10.36 -9.33
CA MET A 59 -8.24 -10.74 -9.25
C MET A 59 -7.53 -10.52 -10.59
N ARG A 60 -8.16 -10.89 -11.72
CA ARG A 60 -7.58 -10.79 -13.06
C ARG A 60 -7.50 -9.36 -13.60
N VAL A 61 -8.49 -8.53 -13.31
CA VAL A 61 -8.67 -7.22 -13.94
C VAL A 61 -8.26 -6.06 -13.02
N GLU A 62 -8.50 -6.18 -11.71
CA GLU A 62 -8.26 -5.08 -10.77
C GLU A 62 -6.99 -5.27 -9.92
N ILE A 63 -6.62 -6.51 -9.60
CA ILE A 63 -5.50 -6.80 -8.69
C ILE A 63 -4.21 -7.03 -9.47
N LEU A 64 -4.11 -8.13 -10.22
CA LEU A 64 -2.88 -8.56 -10.89
C LEU A 64 -2.28 -7.50 -11.82
N PRO A 65 -3.06 -6.79 -12.67
CA PRO A 65 -2.50 -5.80 -13.59
C PRO A 65 -1.81 -4.63 -12.87
N THR A 66 -2.22 -4.32 -11.64
CA THR A 66 -1.67 -3.19 -10.86
C THR A 66 -0.32 -3.52 -10.20
N ILE A 67 0.14 -4.78 -10.29
CA ILE A 67 1.45 -5.19 -9.80
C ILE A 67 2.50 -4.78 -10.83
N GLN A 68 3.08 -3.60 -10.63
CA GLN A 68 4.01 -2.99 -11.58
C GLN A 68 5.38 -3.69 -11.66
N ASN A 69 5.89 -4.16 -10.52
CA ASN A 69 7.17 -4.87 -10.45
C ASN A 69 7.05 -6.22 -11.18
N GLU A 70 7.77 -6.34 -12.29
CA GLU A 70 7.74 -7.50 -13.17
C GLU A 70 8.18 -8.79 -12.46
N GLN A 71 9.25 -8.74 -11.66
CA GLN A 71 9.71 -9.90 -10.92
C GLN A 71 8.64 -10.40 -9.94
N TYR A 72 7.97 -9.49 -9.23
CA TYR A 72 6.89 -9.87 -8.33
C TYR A 72 5.69 -10.41 -9.09
N PHE A 73 5.33 -9.75 -10.19
CA PHE A 73 4.23 -10.16 -11.04
C PHE A 73 4.42 -11.59 -11.58
N GLU A 74 5.59 -11.92 -12.11
CA GLU A 74 5.89 -13.26 -12.63
C GLU A 74 5.84 -14.33 -11.54
N ILE A 75 6.39 -14.04 -10.36
CA ILE A 75 6.31 -14.95 -9.21
C ILE A 75 4.85 -15.19 -8.82
N ILE A 76 4.06 -14.13 -8.66
CA ILE A 76 2.66 -14.22 -8.24
C ILE A 76 1.83 -14.97 -9.29
N LYS A 77 2.04 -14.71 -10.58
CA LYS A 77 1.31 -15.36 -11.67
C LYS A 77 1.64 -16.86 -11.75
N SER A 78 2.90 -17.23 -11.53
CA SER A 78 3.36 -18.61 -11.62
C SER A 78 2.92 -19.46 -10.42
N ASP A 79 2.93 -18.90 -9.21
CA ASP A 79 2.69 -19.63 -7.96
C ASP A 79 1.19 -19.81 -7.67
N PHE A 80 0.75 -21.06 -7.60
CA PHE A 80 -0.66 -21.40 -7.36
C PHE A 80 -1.15 -20.97 -5.98
N LEU A 81 -0.40 -21.26 -4.91
CA LEU A 81 -0.83 -20.99 -3.54
C LEU A 81 -0.90 -19.48 -3.26
N ILE A 82 0.00 -18.68 -3.84
CA ILE A 82 -0.08 -17.21 -3.76
C ILE A 82 -1.37 -16.70 -4.41
N LEU A 83 -1.74 -17.23 -5.58
CA LEU A 83 -2.98 -16.85 -6.27
C LEU A 83 -4.23 -17.22 -5.45
N GLU A 84 -4.28 -18.43 -4.89
CA GLU A 84 -5.37 -18.87 -4.02
C GLU A 84 -5.50 -18.01 -2.75
N CYS A 85 -4.37 -17.58 -2.18
CA CYS A 85 -4.39 -16.59 -1.10
C CYS A 85 -4.97 -15.26 -1.55
N GLY A 86 -4.60 -14.78 -2.75
CA GLY A 86 -5.15 -13.58 -3.37
C GLY A 86 -6.67 -13.66 -3.57
N GLU A 87 -7.16 -14.77 -4.09
CA GLU A 87 -8.60 -15.05 -4.23
C GLU A 87 -9.31 -15.04 -2.88
N SER A 88 -8.71 -15.68 -1.87
CA SER A 88 -9.25 -15.65 -0.51
C SER A 88 -9.34 -14.23 0.06
N PHE A 89 -8.39 -13.36 -0.26
CA PHE A 89 -8.45 -11.96 0.13
C PHE A 89 -9.51 -11.17 -0.64
N CYS A 90 -9.70 -11.43 -1.93
CA CYS A 90 -10.76 -10.80 -2.73
C CYS A 90 -12.15 -11.14 -2.17
N LYS A 91 -12.35 -12.38 -1.72
CA LYS A 91 -13.60 -12.83 -1.05
C LYS A 91 -13.78 -12.19 0.33
N LYS A 92 -12.70 -11.97 1.06
CA LYS A 92 -12.74 -11.38 2.41
C LYS A 92 -12.94 -9.86 2.40
N TYR A 93 -12.32 -9.16 1.46
CA TYR A 93 -12.24 -7.70 1.41
C TYR A 93 -12.98 -7.20 0.18
N LEU A 94 -14.25 -6.82 0.33
CA LEU A 94 -15.15 -6.57 -0.80
C LEU A 94 -14.98 -5.19 -1.46
N GLU A 95 -14.37 -4.22 -0.78
CA GLU A 95 -14.34 -2.84 -1.25
C GLU A 95 -13.15 -2.56 -2.17
N ALA A 96 -13.36 -1.82 -3.25
CA ALA A 96 -12.31 -1.46 -4.21
C ALA A 96 -11.12 -0.72 -3.56
N ARG A 97 -11.36 0.12 -2.54
CA ARG A 97 -10.28 0.81 -1.80
C ARG A 97 -9.30 -0.16 -1.12
N GLN A 98 -9.73 -1.40 -0.85
CA GLN A 98 -8.91 -2.44 -0.22
C GLN A 98 -8.00 -3.15 -1.23
N ASN A 99 -8.19 -2.96 -2.54
CA ASN A 99 -7.36 -3.56 -3.59
C ASN A 99 -5.88 -3.24 -3.40
N TYR A 100 -5.55 -2.01 -2.96
CA TYR A 100 -4.18 -1.60 -2.68
C TYR A 100 -3.52 -2.47 -1.60
N MET A 101 -4.26 -2.78 -0.53
CA MET A 101 -3.81 -3.65 0.54
C MET A 101 -3.60 -5.09 0.05
N ILE A 102 -4.54 -5.64 -0.74
CA ILE A 102 -4.41 -6.97 -1.33
C ILE A 102 -3.15 -7.06 -2.20
N CYS A 103 -2.91 -6.06 -3.04
CA CYS A 103 -1.68 -5.97 -3.85
C CYS A 103 -0.44 -5.90 -2.96
N GLY A 104 -0.50 -5.20 -1.83
CA GLY A 104 0.56 -5.18 -0.82
C GLY A 104 0.87 -6.58 -0.28
N TYR A 105 -0.16 -7.37 0.03
CA TYR A 105 0.00 -8.75 0.50
C TYR A 105 0.61 -9.68 -0.56
N LEU A 106 0.16 -9.58 -1.82
CA LEU A 106 0.73 -10.38 -2.90
C LEU A 106 2.20 -10.04 -3.14
N ARG A 107 2.56 -8.75 -3.10
CA ARG A 107 3.98 -8.32 -3.18
C ARG A 107 4.78 -8.82 -1.99
N ALA A 108 4.20 -8.86 -0.79
CA ALA A 108 4.87 -9.40 0.39
C ALA A 108 5.15 -10.90 0.25
N TYR A 109 4.22 -11.69 -0.29
CA TYR A 109 4.47 -13.10 -0.61
C TYR A 109 5.60 -13.26 -1.63
N ALA A 110 5.58 -12.51 -2.72
CA ALA A 110 6.61 -12.57 -3.74
C ALA A 110 8.00 -12.22 -3.19
N ASN A 111 8.09 -11.13 -2.41
CA ASN A 111 9.34 -10.71 -1.80
C ASN A 111 9.87 -11.74 -0.79
N PHE A 112 8.99 -12.33 0.02
CA PHE A 112 9.36 -13.42 0.92
C PHE A 112 9.89 -14.63 0.15
N LEU A 113 9.22 -15.02 -0.94
CA LEU A 113 9.63 -16.18 -1.74
C LEU A 113 10.99 -15.96 -2.41
N ILE A 114 11.29 -14.73 -2.83
CA ILE A 114 12.63 -14.35 -3.30
C ILE A 114 13.66 -14.53 -2.18
N GLU A 115 13.39 -14.02 -0.98
CA GLU A 115 14.35 -14.07 0.13
C GLU A 115 14.57 -15.50 0.65
N ILE A 116 13.53 -16.33 0.75
CA ILE A 116 13.69 -17.71 1.22
C ILE A 116 14.45 -18.56 0.20
N ARG A 117 14.27 -18.33 -1.10
CA ARG A 117 15.05 -18.99 -2.16
C ARG A 117 16.54 -18.66 -2.12
N LYS A 118 16.91 -17.48 -1.63
CA LYS A 118 18.32 -17.11 -1.39
C LYS A 118 18.92 -17.84 -0.18
N ILE A 119 18.07 -18.26 0.76
CA ILE A 119 18.50 -19.03 1.95
C ILE A 119 18.59 -20.51 1.58
N ASN A 120 17.58 -21.01 0.88
CA ASN A 120 17.48 -22.41 0.47
C ASN A 120 16.97 -22.49 -0.97
N SER A 121 17.85 -22.91 -1.89
CA SER A 121 17.56 -22.99 -3.32
C SER A 121 16.66 -24.16 -3.70
N GLU A 122 16.38 -25.10 -2.79
CA GLU A 122 15.44 -26.20 -3.02
C GLU A 122 13.98 -25.73 -3.08
N ILE A 123 13.68 -24.56 -2.52
CA ILE A 123 12.33 -24.03 -2.42
C ILE A 123 11.87 -23.49 -3.78
N SER A 124 11.10 -24.30 -4.51
CA SER A 124 10.56 -23.96 -5.83
C SER A 124 9.36 -23.03 -5.78
N ASP A 125 8.51 -23.13 -4.77
CA ASP A 125 7.20 -22.46 -4.71
C ASP A 125 6.75 -22.30 -3.25
N PHE A 126 5.65 -21.57 -3.08
CA PHE A 126 5.09 -21.28 -1.76
C PHE A 126 4.44 -22.50 -1.11
N GLU A 127 4.03 -23.52 -1.86
CA GLU A 127 3.46 -24.75 -1.30
C GLU A 127 4.53 -25.55 -0.54
N LEU A 128 5.74 -25.64 -1.11
CA LEU A 128 6.87 -26.33 -0.50
C LEU A 128 7.33 -25.65 0.80
N VAL A 129 7.23 -24.32 0.89
CA VAL A 129 7.50 -23.57 2.14
C VAL A 129 6.62 -24.07 3.30
N MET A 130 5.40 -24.55 3.02
CA MET A 130 4.45 -25.03 4.04
C MET A 130 4.80 -26.42 4.58
N ARG A 131 6.08 -26.77 4.69
CA ARG A 131 6.54 -28.04 5.27
C ARG A 131 7.32 -27.78 6.56
N PRO A 132 7.13 -28.59 7.62
CA PRO A 132 7.75 -28.36 8.94
C PRO A 132 9.27 -28.21 8.89
N HIS A 133 9.93 -28.94 7.99
CA HIS A 133 11.38 -28.91 7.82
C HIS A 133 11.91 -27.50 7.46
N TYR A 134 11.16 -26.73 6.68
CA TYR A 134 11.54 -25.37 6.25
C TYR A 134 11.13 -24.27 7.24
N TYR A 135 10.55 -24.60 8.40
CA TYR A 135 10.10 -23.58 9.37
C TYR A 135 11.23 -22.64 9.82
N LYS A 136 12.44 -23.17 10.04
CA LYS A 136 13.59 -22.34 10.42
C LYS A 136 13.99 -21.37 9.30
N ASP A 137 13.99 -21.85 8.05
CA ASP A 137 14.28 -21.04 6.86
C ASP A 137 13.22 -19.95 6.69
N THR A 138 11.94 -20.27 6.95
CA THR A 138 10.85 -19.30 6.99
C THR A 138 11.12 -18.19 8.01
N CYS A 139 11.46 -18.54 9.25
CA CYS A 139 11.77 -17.54 10.28
C CYS A 139 12.98 -16.67 9.90
N LEU A 140 14.01 -17.25 9.28
CA LEU A 140 15.18 -16.51 8.79
C LEU A 140 14.81 -15.57 7.63
N ALA A 141 13.97 -16.02 6.69
CA ALA A 141 13.49 -15.20 5.58
C ALA A 141 12.66 -14.01 6.07
N ILE A 142 11.73 -14.22 7.02
CA ILE A 142 10.97 -13.12 7.65
C ILE A 142 11.93 -12.11 8.28
N LYS A 143 12.95 -12.61 9.01
CA LYS A 143 13.98 -11.77 9.63
C LYS A 143 14.75 -10.93 8.62
N LYS A 144 15.17 -11.52 7.49
CA LYS A 144 15.84 -10.77 6.42
C LYS A 144 14.93 -9.71 5.80
N VAL A 145 13.70 -10.08 5.41
CA VAL A 145 12.75 -9.15 4.78
C VAL A 145 12.42 -7.96 5.69
N ALA A 146 12.30 -8.20 7.00
CA ALA A 146 11.97 -7.15 7.97
C ALA A 146 13.19 -6.38 8.51
N GLY A 147 14.39 -6.65 7.99
CA GLY A 147 15.63 -5.97 8.39
C GLY A 147 16.01 -6.24 9.85
N PHE A 148 15.96 -7.50 10.28
CA PHE A 148 16.33 -7.89 11.63
C PHE A 148 17.84 -7.72 11.88
N SER A 149 18.18 -7.06 12.98
CA SER A 149 19.54 -6.84 13.45
C SER A 149 19.63 -6.99 14.97
N ARG A 150 20.80 -6.71 15.56
CA ARG A 150 20.98 -6.75 17.03
C ARG A 150 20.02 -5.80 17.78
N SER A 151 19.63 -4.68 17.17
CA SER A 151 18.69 -3.72 17.76
C SER A 151 17.21 -4.10 17.57
N GLY A 152 16.93 -5.19 16.85
CA GLY A 152 15.59 -5.64 16.51
C GLY A 152 15.26 -5.45 15.02
N PHE A 153 13.96 -5.38 14.70
CA PHE A 153 13.48 -5.21 13.34
C PHE A 153 13.49 -3.74 12.89
N ALA A 154 14.09 -3.46 11.72
CA ALA A 154 13.93 -2.16 11.07
C ALA A 154 12.45 -1.90 10.68
N HIS A 155 11.76 -2.94 10.22
CA HIS A 155 10.35 -2.88 9.81
C HIS A 155 9.51 -3.88 10.60
N PRO A 156 9.18 -3.58 11.88
CA PRO A 156 8.44 -4.52 12.73
C PRO A 156 7.04 -4.83 12.20
N GLY A 157 6.38 -3.85 11.56
CA GLY A 157 5.09 -4.07 10.89
C GLY A 157 5.18 -5.14 9.79
N THR A 158 6.24 -5.12 8.98
CA THR A 158 6.48 -6.11 7.93
C THR A 158 6.67 -7.52 8.51
N ALA A 159 7.40 -7.66 9.62
CA ALA A 159 7.56 -8.94 10.30
C ALA A 159 6.20 -9.53 10.74
N THR A 160 5.38 -8.73 11.41
CA THR A 160 4.05 -9.15 11.88
C THR A 160 3.09 -9.42 10.71
N SER A 161 3.14 -8.62 9.63
CA SER A 161 2.33 -8.88 8.45
C SER A 161 2.72 -10.20 7.78
N LEU A 162 4.02 -10.50 7.65
CA LEU A 162 4.47 -11.76 7.05
C LEU A 162 4.07 -12.99 7.87
N THR A 163 4.14 -12.95 9.20
CA THR A 163 3.68 -14.08 10.03
C THR A 163 2.18 -14.34 9.84
N MET A 164 1.36 -13.29 9.76
CA MET A 164 -0.07 -13.41 9.43
C MET A 164 -0.29 -13.99 8.04
N LEU A 165 0.43 -13.51 7.03
CA LEU A 165 0.30 -13.97 5.65
C LEU A 165 0.70 -15.44 5.52
N ILE A 166 1.81 -15.86 6.11
CA ILE A 166 2.27 -17.26 6.07
C ILE A 166 1.28 -18.18 6.79
N LYS A 167 0.73 -17.77 7.94
CA LYS A 167 -0.37 -18.51 8.61
C LYS A 167 -1.58 -18.65 7.69
N LYS A 168 -1.95 -17.59 6.97
CA LYS A 168 -3.07 -17.62 6.02
C LYS A 168 -2.78 -18.60 4.88
N ALA A 169 -1.59 -18.57 4.30
CA ALA A 169 -1.18 -19.48 3.25
C ALA A 169 -1.18 -20.95 3.69
N ALA A 170 -0.67 -21.24 4.90
CA ALA A 170 -0.71 -22.59 5.45
C ALA A 170 -2.16 -23.11 5.59
N LYS A 171 -3.08 -22.26 6.05
CA LYS A 171 -4.51 -22.60 6.15
C LYS A 171 -5.16 -22.80 4.78
N VAL A 172 -4.88 -21.93 3.81
CA VAL A 172 -5.39 -22.06 2.44
C VAL A 172 -4.90 -23.36 1.81
N ASN A 173 -3.60 -23.66 1.92
CA ASN A 173 -3.00 -24.89 1.41
C ASN A 173 -3.64 -26.14 2.05
N HIS A 174 -3.82 -26.13 3.37
CA HIS A 174 -4.46 -27.24 4.07
C HIS A 174 -5.89 -27.47 3.57
N CYS A 175 -6.69 -26.41 3.40
CA CYS A 175 -8.04 -26.53 2.85
C CYS A 175 -8.03 -27.05 1.40
N ASP A 176 -7.11 -26.57 0.56
CA ASP A 176 -6.98 -27.03 -0.83
C ASP A 176 -6.65 -28.53 -0.90
N ILE A 177 -5.72 -28.99 -0.06
CA ILE A 177 -5.38 -30.42 0.06
C ILE A 177 -6.59 -31.25 0.51
N LEU A 178 -7.37 -30.77 1.49
CA LEU A 178 -8.56 -31.46 1.97
C LEU A 178 -9.65 -31.60 0.90
N MET A 179 -9.81 -30.58 0.05
CA MET A 179 -10.78 -30.57 -1.05
C MET A 179 -10.30 -31.36 -2.26
N SER A 180 -9.00 -31.63 -2.36
CA SER A 180 -8.40 -32.38 -3.46
C SER A 180 -8.82 -33.85 -3.46
N LYS A 181 -9.12 -34.37 -4.66
CA LYS A 181 -9.34 -35.81 -4.89
C LYS A 181 -8.03 -36.57 -5.13
N ASP A 182 -6.91 -35.86 -5.30
CA ASP A 182 -5.60 -36.45 -5.58
C ASP A 182 -5.02 -37.16 -4.34
N PRO A 183 -4.78 -38.49 -4.40
CA PRO A 183 -4.16 -39.24 -3.30
C PRO A 183 -2.75 -38.73 -2.94
N GLY A 184 -1.98 -38.22 -3.91
CA GLY A 184 -0.64 -37.70 -3.68
C GLY A 184 -0.63 -36.47 -2.78
N ARG A 185 -1.61 -35.57 -2.97
CA ARG A 185 -1.76 -34.38 -2.11
C ARG A 185 -2.20 -34.73 -0.69
N LYS A 186 -2.96 -35.82 -0.52
CA LYS A 186 -3.32 -36.30 0.83
C LYS A 186 -2.11 -36.82 1.62
N ALA A 187 -1.08 -37.34 0.94
CA ALA A 187 0.13 -37.82 1.61
C ALA A 187 0.86 -36.69 2.37
N VAL A 188 0.83 -35.46 1.82
CA VAL A 188 1.48 -34.29 2.42
C VAL A 188 0.60 -33.50 3.40
N GLN A 189 -0.66 -33.92 3.58
CA GLN A 189 -1.63 -33.22 4.43
C GLN A 189 -1.11 -33.05 5.87
N LYS A 190 -0.60 -34.13 6.48
CA LYS A 190 -0.09 -34.11 7.86
C LYS A 190 1.09 -33.16 8.04
N GLU A 191 1.93 -33.03 7.00
CA GLU A 191 3.06 -32.11 7.04
C GLU A 191 2.58 -30.65 7.03
N VAL A 192 1.63 -30.32 6.15
CA VAL A 192 1.06 -28.97 6.06
C VAL A 192 0.30 -28.60 7.34
N GLU A 193 -0.46 -29.54 7.91
CA GLU A 193 -1.12 -29.35 9.20
C GLU A 193 -0.10 -29.12 10.32
N GLY A 194 0.96 -29.94 10.37
CA GLY A 194 2.06 -29.77 11.33
C GLY A 194 2.75 -28.42 11.19
N TYR A 195 2.96 -27.94 9.96
CA TYR A 195 3.52 -26.62 9.70
C TYR A 195 2.59 -25.48 10.15
N ALA A 196 1.29 -25.60 9.86
CA ALA A 196 0.31 -24.61 10.30
C ALA A 196 0.29 -24.50 11.83
N LYS A 197 0.35 -25.64 12.53
CA LYS A 197 0.43 -25.70 13.99
C LYS A 197 1.72 -25.06 14.53
N LEU A 198 2.87 -25.38 13.93
CA LEU A 198 4.14 -24.72 14.27
C LEU A 198 4.05 -23.20 14.13
N CYS A 199 3.45 -22.70 13.04
CA CYS A 199 3.26 -21.27 12.85
C CYS A 199 2.40 -20.65 13.96
N GLU A 200 1.33 -21.32 14.39
CA GLU A 200 0.47 -20.84 15.48
C GLU A 200 1.21 -20.79 16.81
N ASP A 201 1.91 -21.88 17.16
CA ASP A 201 2.55 -22.05 18.47
C ASP A 201 3.83 -21.19 18.60
N ARG A 202 4.61 -21.05 17.53
CA ARG A 202 6.00 -20.57 17.61
C ARG A 202 6.23 -19.17 17.05
N PHE A 203 5.42 -18.66 16.11
CA PHE A 203 5.59 -17.30 15.60
C PHE A 203 5.43 -16.22 16.68
N GLY A 204 4.66 -16.51 17.74
CA GLY A 204 4.54 -15.64 18.90
C GLY A 204 5.90 -15.30 19.51
N GLU A 205 6.71 -16.33 19.74
CA GLU A 205 8.02 -16.24 20.40
C GLU A 205 9.13 -15.85 19.43
N ASP A 206 9.19 -16.52 18.28
CA ASP A 206 10.32 -16.44 17.36
C ASP A 206 10.38 -15.11 16.59
N ILE A 207 9.22 -14.44 16.41
CA ILE A 207 9.06 -13.24 15.58
C ILE A 207 8.22 -12.15 16.25
N ASN A 208 6.96 -12.44 16.59
CA ASN A 208 5.97 -11.40 16.92
C ASN A 208 6.30 -10.65 18.22
N LYS A 209 6.77 -11.34 19.26
CA LYS A 209 7.20 -10.69 20.53
C LYS A 209 8.34 -9.71 20.30
N ILE A 210 9.30 -10.09 19.47
CA ILE A 210 10.43 -9.23 19.09
C ILE A 210 9.91 -8.03 18.28
N ALA A 211 9.06 -8.26 17.28
CA ALA A 211 8.47 -7.20 16.45
C ALA A 211 7.68 -6.18 17.27
N THR A 212 6.80 -6.63 18.17
CA THR A 212 6.03 -5.76 19.07
C THR A 212 6.94 -4.96 20.00
N THR A 213 7.96 -5.61 20.57
CA THR A 213 8.93 -4.92 21.46
C THR A 213 9.69 -3.84 20.70
N THR A 214 10.18 -4.15 19.48
CA THR A 214 10.88 -3.16 18.64
C THR A 214 9.95 -2.04 18.22
N TYR A 215 8.70 -2.33 17.86
CA TYR A 215 7.72 -1.31 17.52
C TYR A 215 7.48 -0.33 18.68
N LEU A 216 7.29 -0.85 19.90
CA LEU A 216 7.09 -0.03 21.09
C LEU A 216 8.33 0.83 21.40
N LYS A 217 9.54 0.26 21.31
CA LYS A 217 10.79 1.02 21.45
C LYS A 217 10.92 2.13 20.41
N ASN A 218 10.62 1.83 19.14
CA ASN A 218 10.68 2.82 18.07
C ASN A 218 9.66 3.95 18.29
N LYS A 219 8.47 3.61 18.81
CA LYS A 219 7.44 4.59 19.17
C LYS A 219 7.88 5.48 20.33
N GLN A 220 8.50 4.91 21.36
CA GLN A 220 9.03 5.65 22.51
C GLN A 220 10.21 6.54 22.15
N ASN A 221 11.12 6.05 21.32
CA ASN A 221 12.32 6.76 20.88
C ASN A 221 12.05 7.74 19.73
N LYS A 222 10.81 7.83 19.24
CA LYS A 222 10.44 8.78 18.21
C LYS A 222 10.58 10.18 18.80
N GLN A 223 11.67 10.87 18.47
CA GLN A 223 11.84 12.28 18.77
C GLN A 223 10.77 13.04 17.99
N VAL A 224 9.82 13.60 18.73
CA VAL A 224 8.86 14.56 18.19
C VAL A 224 9.43 15.92 18.53
N GLU A 225 10.04 16.59 17.55
CA GLU A 225 10.33 18.02 17.67
C GLU A 225 8.99 18.73 17.81
N LEU A 226 8.70 19.20 19.02
CA LEU A 226 7.57 20.05 19.26
C LEU A 226 7.90 21.43 18.69
N VAL A 227 6.95 22.01 17.95
CA VAL A 227 7.03 23.40 17.52
C VAL A 227 7.18 24.28 18.76
N SER A 228 8.13 25.22 18.73
CA SER A 228 8.38 26.09 19.87
C SER A 228 7.14 26.94 20.20
N THR A 229 6.96 27.31 21.46
CA THR A 229 5.88 28.23 21.86
C THR A 229 6.00 29.57 21.11
N GLU A 230 7.23 29.97 20.77
CA GLU A 230 7.47 31.18 19.99
C GLU A 230 6.90 31.07 18.57
N ASP A 231 7.10 29.94 17.90
CA ASP A 231 6.56 29.71 16.55
C ASP A 231 5.03 29.57 16.56
N ILE A 232 4.45 29.00 17.62
CA ILE A 232 3.00 28.97 17.84
C ILE A 232 2.46 30.39 17.99
N ASN A 233 3.10 31.22 18.82
CA ASN A 233 2.69 32.60 19.03
C ASN A 233 2.84 33.45 17.76
N LYS A 234 3.92 33.23 16.98
CA LYS A 234 4.11 33.88 15.67
C LYS A 234 2.97 33.53 14.71
N LEU A 235 2.52 32.27 14.69
CA LEU A 235 1.39 31.85 13.87
C LEU A 235 0.08 32.48 14.36
N ASP A 236 -0.20 32.45 15.67
CA ASP A 236 -1.40 33.06 16.25
C ASP A 236 -1.46 34.57 15.92
N THR A 237 -0.36 35.30 16.14
CA THR A 237 -0.25 36.73 15.79
C THR A 237 -0.40 36.97 14.29
N PHE A 238 0.16 36.11 13.44
CA PHE A 238 0.02 36.23 12.00
C PHE A 238 -1.44 36.06 11.56
N LEU A 239 -2.14 35.05 12.10
CA LEU A 239 -3.54 34.79 11.78
C LEU A 239 -4.45 35.93 12.28
N GLU A 240 -4.26 36.41 13.51
CA GLU A 240 -5.00 37.55 14.05
C GLU A 240 -4.84 38.79 13.19
N ASN A 241 -3.59 39.12 12.79
CA ASN A 241 -3.33 40.25 11.91
C ASN A 241 -3.97 40.07 10.53
N LYS A 242 -3.93 38.86 9.97
CA LYS A 242 -4.54 38.57 8.67
C LYS A 242 -6.07 38.70 8.72
N HIS A 243 -6.71 38.21 9.78
CA HIS A 243 -8.16 38.39 10.03
C HIS A 243 -8.52 39.86 10.16
N LEU A 244 -7.81 40.59 11.04
CA LEU A 244 -8.10 41.98 11.35
C LEU A 244 -7.91 42.89 10.14
N ASN A 245 -6.88 42.64 9.32
CA ASN A 245 -6.66 43.38 8.08
C ASN A 245 -7.73 43.09 7.02
N ALA A 246 -8.15 41.82 6.86
CA ALA A 246 -9.21 41.46 5.93
C ALA A 246 -10.55 42.10 6.33
N LEU A 247 -10.93 42.03 7.61
CA LEU A 247 -12.15 42.66 8.14
C LEU A 247 -12.13 44.18 8.03
N LYS A 248 -11.02 44.84 8.39
CA LYS A 248 -10.88 46.29 8.20
C LYS A 248 -11.04 46.70 6.74
N THR A 249 -10.50 45.90 5.81
CA THR A 249 -10.59 46.18 4.38
C THR A 249 -12.02 45.99 3.87
N LEU A 250 -12.72 44.94 4.31
CA LEU A 250 -14.14 44.73 3.98
C LEU A 250 -15.03 45.87 4.51
N ASN A 251 -14.82 46.30 5.75
CA ASN A 251 -15.61 47.37 6.35
C ASN A 251 -15.42 48.72 5.62
N ARG A 252 -14.19 49.07 5.23
CA ARG A 252 -13.92 50.27 4.43
C ARG A 252 -14.56 50.22 3.04
N ILE A 253 -14.53 49.06 2.39
CA ILE A 253 -15.16 48.89 1.07
C ILE A 253 -16.69 49.03 1.13
N ASN A 254 -17.32 48.65 2.26
CA ASN A 254 -18.75 48.85 2.46
C ASN A 254 -19.14 50.33 2.68
N GLU A 255 -18.19 51.22 3.01
CA GLU A 255 -18.42 52.65 3.25
C GLU A 255 -18.27 53.51 1.97
N ASP A 256 -17.49 53.08 0.99
CA ASP A 256 -17.10 53.86 -0.21
C ASP A 256 -17.82 53.44 -1.52
N VAL A 257 -19.09 53.02 -1.47
CA VAL A 257 -19.81 52.55 -2.67
C VAL A 257 -20.43 53.70 -3.47
N GLU A 258 -19.61 54.44 -4.20
CA GLU A 258 -20.02 55.25 -5.36
C GLU A 258 -19.10 54.91 -6.56
N ASP A 259 -19.69 54.33 -7.60
CA ASP A 259 -19.18 54.10 -8.96
C ASP A 259 -17.74 53.54 -9.13
N ILE A 260 -17.61 52.21 -9.22
CA ILE A 260 -16.35 51.54 -9.62
C ILE A 260 -16.62 50.36 -10.56
N ASP A 261 -15.79 50.23 -11.61
CA ASP A 261 -15.77 49.14 -12.60
C ASP A 261 -15.88 47.74 -11.99
N ALA A 262 -16.89 46.99 -12.45
CA ALA A 262 -17.33 45.72 -11.84
C ALA A 262 -16.25 44.62 -11.83
N ASP A 263 -15.40 44.52 -12.87
CA ASP A 263 -14.45 43.41 -13.02
C ASP A 263 -13.23 43.51 -12.07
N ALA A 264 -12.69 44.72 -11.90
CA ALA A 264 -11.58 44.96 -10.97
C ALA A 264 -12.05 44.88 -9.51
N TRP A 265 -13.27 45.35 -9.25
CA TRP A 265 -13.93 45.29 -7.95
C TRP A 265 -14.18 43.85 -7.49
N CYS A 266 -14.72 43.00 -8.38
CA CYS A 266 -14.97 41.58 -8.09
C CYS A 266 -13.69 40.81 -7.73
N LYS A 267 -12.58 41.07 -8.43
CA LYS A 267 -11.30 40.38 -8.19
C LYS A 267 -10.65 40.80 -6.87
N LYS A 268 -10.73 42.09 -6.52
CA LYS A 268 -10.22 42.60 -5.23
C LYS A 268 -11.04 42.04 -4.06
N TYR A 269 -12.36 42.05 -4.18
CA TYR A 269 -13.28 41.51 -3.17
C TYR A 269 -13.10 40.00 -2.95
N TYR A 270 -12.97 39.24 -4.04
CA TYR A 270 -12.69 37.80 -3.98
C TYR A 270 -11.40 37.47 -3.22
N ASN A 271 -10.31 38.20 -3.48
CA ASN A 271 -9.03 37.96 -2.81
C ASN A 271 -9.13 38.23 -1.30
N ILE A 272 -9.88 39.26 -0.88
CA ILE A 272 -10.07 39.60 0.53
C ILE A 272 -10.88 38.51 1.25
N TRP A 273 -11.97 38.02 0.63
CA TRP A 273 -12.75 36.90 1.18
C TRP A 273 -11.96 35.60 1.22
N ARG A 274 -11.14 35.33 0.20
CA ARG A 274 -10.24 34.18 0.20
C ARG A 274 -9.24 34.28 1.34
N ASP A 275 -8.63 35.44 1.56
CA ASP A 275 -7.67 35.65 2.66
C ASP A 275 -8.32 35.47 4.03
N LEU A 276 -9.55 35.93 4.21
CA LEU A 276 -10.34 35.72 5.44
C LEU A 276 -10.67 34.23 5.63
N ALA A 277 -11.14 33.55 4.58
CA ALA A 277 -11.47 32.13 4.60
C ALA A 277 -10.24 31.26 4.91
N ASP A 278 -9.10 31.52 4.26
CA ASP A 278 -7.83 30.82 4.47
C ASP A 278 -7.37 30.99 5.92
N ALA A 279 -7.35 32.22 6.42
CA ALA A 279 -6.92 32.49 7.78
C ALA A 279 -7.89 31.88 8.81
N THR A 280 -9.18 31.82 8.52
CA THR A 280 -10.20 31.20 9.38
C THR A 280 -10.05 29.69 9.40
N LEU A 281 -9.88 29.06 8.25
CA LEU A 281 -9.65 27.62 8.14
C LEU A 281 -8.39 27.20 8.90
N VAL A 282 -7.28 27.90 8.69
CA VAL A 282 -6.03 27.63 9.41
C VAL A 282 -6.19 27.86 10.92
N GLY A 283 -6.91 28.91 11.33
CA GLY A 283 -7.23 29.17 12.74
C GLY A 283 -8.05 28.05 13.39
N VAL A 284 -9.09 27.56 12.71
CA VAL A 284 -9.91 26.42 13.17
C VAL A 284 -9.08 25.14 13.25
N MET A 285 -8.25 24.87 12.25
CA MET A 285 -7.34 23.72 12.27
C MET A 285 -6.33 23.82 13.42
N HIS A 286 -5.80 25.01 13.69
CA HIS A 286 -4.89 25.26 14.81
C HIS A 286 -5.59 25.09 16.15
N PHE A 287 -6.79 25.65 16.31
CA PHE A 287 -7.62 25.51 17.50
C PHE A 287 -7.99 24.06 17.80
N ASN A 288 -8.43 23.31 16.79
CA ASN A 288 -8.81 21.90 16.92
C ASN A 288 -7.62 20.96 17.19
N ARG A 289 -6.39 21.42 16.93
CA ARG A 289 -5.16 20.68 17.24
C ARG A 289 -4.68 20.90 18.68
N LYS A 290 -5.22 21.87 19.42
CA LYS A 290 -4.95 22.05 20.86
C LYS A 290 -5.63 20.91 21.63
N GLU A 291 -4.84 19.98 22.18
CA GLU A 291 -5.35 18.80 22.88
C GLU A 291 -6.33 19.17 24.02
N PRO A 292 -7.46 18.44 24.20
CA PRO A 292 -8.38 18.64 25.32
C PRO A 292 -7.73 18.21 26.64
N GLY A 293 -6.92 19.11 27.21
CA GLY A 293 -6.17 18.88 28.45
C GLY A 293 -5.30 20.07 28.84
N LYS A 294 -4.76 20.81 27.86
CA LYS A 294 -3.94 22.02 28.10
C LYS A 294 -4.74 23.28 28.49
N ARG A 295 -6.06 23.17 28.69
CA ARG A 295 -6.92 24.30 29.11
C ARG A 295 -6.85 24.63 30.61
N ASN A 296 -6.27 23.75 31.44
CA ASN A 296 -6.36 23.88 32.89
C ASN A 296 -5.07 24.35 33.59
N GLU A 297 -3.96 24.56 32.87
CA GLU A 297 -2.66 24.91 33.49
C GLU A 297 -2.24 26.38 33.30
N LEU A 298 -3.12 27.22 32.75
CA LEU A 298 -2.92 28.66 32.70
C LEU A 298 -4.14 29.35 33.32
N LYS A 299 -4.17 29.35 34.65
CA LYS A 299 -4.86 30.33 35.47
C LYS A 299 -3.87 30.92 36.46
#